data_AF-A0A948Z3Z7-F1
#
_entry.id   AF-A0A948Z3Z7-F1
#
_cell.length_a   1.000
_cell.length_b   1.000
_cell.length_c   1.000
_cell.angle_alpha   90.00
_cell.angle_beta   90.00
_cell.angle_gamma   90.00
#
_symmetry.space_group_name_H-M   'P 1'
#
loop_
_entity.id
_entity.type
_entity.pdbx_description
1 polymer ?
#
loop_
_entity_poly.entity_id
_entity_poly.type
_entity_poly.pdbx_seq_one_letter_code
_entity_poly.pdbx_strand_id
1 'polypeptide(L)'
;MQTQKLLFKHLLSLVGLLVFVFLAVGSTDTNNSKPRDPNAWKTEDNKSMAYIMMEDFVKRRLKSPSTAEFPGVFDGKLDHVTSLDGQKYRIVSYVDAQNSFGAQIRTRFIGEIQQVSDDQWQLISLNLLE
;
A
#
# COMPACT_ATOMS: atom_id res chain seq x y z
N MET A 1 4.60 -51.93 23.11
CA MET A 1 4.59 -50.73 24.00
C MET A 1 5.89 -49.94 24.00
N GLN A 2 7.08 -50.56 23.82
CA GLN A 2 8.36 -49.83 23.76
C GLN A 2 8.59 -49.06 22.45
N THR A 3 8.19 -49.61 21.31
CA THR A 3 8.33 -48.98 19.98
C THR A 3 7.53 -47.68 19.85
N GLN A 4 6.31 -47.62 20.39
CA GLN A 4 5.50 -46.39 20.44
C GLN A 4 6.15 -45.29 21.31
N LYS A 5 6.78 -45.68 22.44
CA LYS A 5 7.53 -44.74 23.30
C LYS A 5 8.82 -44.24 22.64
N LEU A 6 9.47 -45.07 21.81
CA LEU A 6 10.68 -44.71 21.06
C LEU A 6 10.36 -43.74 19.91
N LEU A 7 9.28 -44.00 19.16
CA LEU A 7 8.78 -43.12 18.10
C LEU A 7 8.37 -41.74 18.65
N PHE A 8 7.70 -41.69 19.81
CA PHE A 8 7.31 -40.42 20.44
C PHE A 8 8.51 -39.59 20.93
N LYS A 9 9.59 -40.24 21.39
CA LYS A 9 10.85 -39.56 21.76
C LYS A 9 11.55 -38.92 20.56
N HIS A 10 11.62 -39.63 19.43
CA HIS A 10 12.21 -39.07 18.21
C HIS A 10 11.35 -37.94 17.63
N LEU A 11 10.01 -38.04 17.73
CA LEU A 11 9.10 -36.97 17.31
C LEU A 11 9.28 -35.69 18.17
N LEU A 12 9.35 -35.81 19.50
CA LEU A 12 9.65 -34.68 20.38
C LEU A 12 11.03 -34.07 20.12
N SER A 13 12.03 -34.93 19.86
CA SER A 13 13.40 -34.46 19.55
C SER A 13 13.47 -33.70 18.22
N LEU A 14 12.68 -34.10 17.21
CA LEU A 14 12.64 -33.43 15.90
C LEU A 14 11.91 -32.09 15.97
N VAL A 15 10.78 -32.02 16.71
CA VAL A 15 10.05 -30.78 16.96
C VAL A 15 10.89 -29.79 17.78
N GLY A 16 11.60 -30.27 18.81
CA GLY A 16 12.50 -29.44 19.61
C GLY A 16 13.66 -28.86 18.79
N LEU A 17 14.22 -29.64 17.85
CA LEU A 17 15.29 -29.17 16.95
C LEU A 17 14.77 -28.09 15.97
N LEU A 18 13.58 -28.27 15.40
CA LEU A 18 12.96 -27.30 14.49
C LEU A 18 12.62 -25.97 15.19
N VAL A 19 12.16 -26.01 16.44
CA VAL A 19 11.92 -24.81 17.25
C VAL A 19 13.24 -24.08 17.58
N PHE A 20 14.32 -24.83 17.84
CA PHE A 20 15.63 -24.25 18.12
C PHE A 20 16.26 -23.58 16.89
N VAL A 21 16.06 -24.14 15.69
CA VAL A 21 16.48 -23.52 14.43
C VAL A 21 15.67 -22.25 14.13
N PHE A 22 14.36 -22.24 14.42
CA PHE A 22 13.52 -21.04 14.25
C PHE A 22 13.91 -19.91 15.21
N LEU A 23 14.34 -20.24 16.43
CA LEU A 23 14.80 -19.25 17.42
C LEU A 23 16.23 -18.76 17.16
N ALA A 24 17.10 -19.58 16.54
CA ALA A 24 18.49 -19.20 16.26
C ALA A 24 18.67 -18.35 15.00
N VAL A 25 17.68 -18.31 14.09
CA VAL A 25 17.73 -17.50 12.86
C VAL A 25 17.07 -16.11 13.04
N GLY A 26 16.31 -15.90 14.12
CA GLY A 26 15.68 -14.62 14.42
C GLY A 26 16.55 -13.75 15.32
N SER A 27 17.50 -13.01 14.75
CA SER A 27 17.90 -11.64 15.15
C SER A 27 19.27 -11.27 14.59
N THR A 28 19.27 -10.53 13.48
CA THR A 28 20.34 -9.58 13.18
C THR A 28 19.73 -8.27 12.69
N ASP A 29 19.11 -7.52 13.61
CA ASP A 29 18.77 -6.12 13.36
C ASP A 29 19.94 -5.25 13.81
N THR A 30 20.93 -5.11 12.92
CA THR A 30 21.93 -4.04 13.05
C THR A 30 21.26 -2.72 12.67
N ASN A 31 20.66 -2.05 13.66
CA ASN A 31 20.06 -0.72 13.51
C ASN A 31 21.16 0.34 13.28
N ASN A 32 21.63 0.46 12.04
CA ASN A 32 22.35 1.65 11.56
C ASN A 32 21.33 2.66 11.03
N SER A 33 20.64 3.37 11.91
CA SER A 33 19.74 4.46 11.51
C SER A 33 20.56 5.67 11.06
N LYS A 34 20.89 5.72 9.77
CA LYS A 34 21.36 6.95 9.13
C LYS A 34 20.25 8.01 9.26
N PRO A 35 20.55 9.27 9.62
CA PRO A 35 19.55 10.33 9.65
C PRO A 35 18.83 10.43 8.31
N ARG A 36 17.49 10.40 8.34
CA ARG A 36 16.65 10.61 7.16
C ARG A 36 16.89 12.03 6.63
N ASP A 37 17.28 12.16 5.37
CA ASP A 37 17.44 13.45 4.72
C ASP A 37 16.06 14.10 4.53
N PRO A 38 15.78 15.27 5.12
CA PRO A 38 14.49 15.96 5.00
C PRO A 38 14.15 16.39 3.56
N ASN A 39 15.12 16.35 2.63
CA ASN A 39 14.93 16.66 1.22
C ASN A 39 14.91 15.43 0.31
N ALA A 40 15.01 14.20 0.85
CA ALA A 40 15.00 12.98 0.05
C ALA A 40 13.78 12.89 -0.88
N TRP A 41 12.63 13.39 -0.42
CA TRP A 41 11.39 13.43 -1.18
C TRP A 41 11.48 14.20 -2.51
N LYS A 42 12.46 15.08 -2.70
CA LYS A 42 12.62 15.85 -3.95
C LYS A 42 13.17 15.01 -5.11
N THR A 43 13.80 13.89 -4.79
CA THR A 43 14.47 13.02 -5.77
C THR A 43 13.86 11.62 -5.86
N GLU A 44 13.01 11.25 -4.90
CA GLU A 44 12.34 9.95 -4.86
C GLU A 44 11.07 9.92 -5.72
N ASP A 45 10.84 8.81 -6.43
CA ASP A 45 9.61 8.61 -7.18
C ASP A 45 8.49 8.09 -6.25
N ASN A 46 7.69 8.99 -5.71
CA ASN A 46 6.65 8.71 -4.73
C ASN A 46 5.30 8.27 -5.34
N LYS A 47 5.29 7.56 -6.48
CA LYS A 47 4.04 7.15 -7.18
C LYS A 47 3.03 6.43 -6.29
N SER A 48 3.50 5.48 -5.47
CA SER A 48 2.64 4.71 -4.58
C SER A 48 1.92 5.62 -3.58
N MET A 49 2.66 6.57 -2.98
CA MET A 49 2.09 7.56 -2.08
C MET A 49 1.19 8.53 -2.83
N ALA A 50 1.59 8.97 -4.03
CA ALA A 50 0.79 9.86 -4.85
C ALA A 50 -0.61 9.27 -5.15
N TYR A 51 -0.67 7.98 -5.46
CA TYR A 51 -1.95 7.30 -5.64
C TYR A 51 -2.76 7.25 -4.34
N ILE A 52 -2.14 6.86 -3.22
CA ILE A 52 -2.82 6.81 -1.90
C ILE A 52 -3.43 8.18 -1.56
N MET A 53 -2.66 9.26 -1.73
CA MET A 53 -3.15 10.61 -1.48
C MET A 53 -4.26 11.01 -2.45
N MET A 54 -4.19 10.59 -3.72
CA MET A 54 -5.27 10.78 -4.68
C MET A 54 -6.57 10.08 -4.26
N GLU A 55 -6.51 8.86 -3.72
CA GLU A 55 -7.71 8.16 -3.22
C GLU A 55 -8.46 9.00 -2.19
N ASP A 56 -7.75 9.68 -1.29
CA ASP A 56 -8.37 10.56 -0.29
C ASP A 56 -9.03 11.79 -0.93
N PHE A 57 -8.42 12.38 -1.96
CA PHE A 57 -9.05 13.46 -2.73
C PHE A 57 -10.30 12.99 -3.47
N VAL A 58 -10.28 11.78 -4.04
CA VAL A 58 -11.43 11.16 -4.73
C VAL A 58 -12.55 10.87 -3.73
N LYS A 59 -12.24 10.21 -2.60
CA LYS A 59 -13.21 9.87 -1.54
C LYS A 59 -14.01 11.08 -1.07
N ARG A 60 -13.36 12.24 -0.91
CA ARG A 60 -14.03 13.49 -0.49
C ARG A 60 -15.13 13.98 -1.45
N ARG A 61 -15.16 13.49 -2.69
CA ARG A 61 -16.17 13.87 -3.69
C ARG A 61 -17.30 12.84 -3.86
N LEU A 62 -17.18 11.66 -3.24
CA LEU A 62 -18.16 10.59 -3.38
C LEU A 62 -19.37 10.80 -2.46
N LYS A 63 -20.54 10.27 -2.86
CA LYS A 63 -21.76 10.28 -2.04
C LYS A 63 -21.64 9.37 -0.81
N SER A 64 -20.96 8.24 -0.97
CA SER A 64 -20.73 7.24 0.09
C SER A 64 -19.23 6.90 0.19
N PRO A 65 -18.39 7.79 0.74
CA PRO A 65 -16.93 7.62 0.73
C PRO A 65 -16.44 6.32 1.39
N SER A 66 -17.17 5.82 2.39
CA SER A 66 -16.85 4.60 3.12
C SER A 66 -17.07 3.31 2.31
N THR A 67 -17.75 3.37 1.16
CA THR A 67 -17.97 2.23 0.27
C THR A 67 -17.03 2.24 -0.95
N ALA A 68 -16.10 3.20 -0.99
CA ALA A 68 -15.15 3.35 -2.07
C ALA A 68 -14.11 2.24 -2.10
N GLU A 69 -14.02 1.56 -3.23
CA GLU A 69 -13.05 0.53 -3.55
C GLU A 69 -12.20 0.98 -4.75
N PHE A 70 -10.88 0.97 -4.58
CA PHE A 70 -9.92 1.37 -5.59
C PHE A 70 -9.12 0.16 -6.07
N PRO A 71 -8.56 0.20 -7.30
CA PRO A 71 -7.62 -0.82 -7.77
C PRO A 71 -6.55 -1.19 -6.74
N GLY A 72 -6.37 -2.49 -6.51
CA GLY A 72 -5.30 -3.01 -5.69
C GLY A 72 -3.97 -3.06 -6.42
N VAL A 73 -2.92 -3.49 -5.70
CA VAL A 73 -1.58 -3.69 -6.29
C VAL A 73 -1.62 -4.72 -7.42
N PHE A 74 -2.41 -5.79 -7.26
CA PHE A 74 -2.57 -6.84 -8.28
C PHE A 74 -3.42 -6.40 -9.49
N ASP A 75 -4.12 -5.27 -9.40
CA ASP A 75 -4.89 -4.69 -10.49
C ASP A 75 -4.11 -3.63 -11.30
N GLY A 76 -2.78 -3.57 -11.10
CA GLY A 76 -1.94 -2.59 -11.81
C GLY A 76 -2.11 -1.16 -11.29
N LYS A 77 -2.43 -0.96 -10.00
CA LYS A 77 -2.60 0.37 -9.39
C LYS A 77 -1.49 1.37 -9.74
N LEU A 78 -0.23 0.92 -9.79
CA LEU A 78 0.90 1.80 -10.12
C LEU A 78 1.01 2.12 -11.62
N ASP A 79 0.45 1.29 -12.49
CA ASP A 79 0.40 1.52 -13.93
C ASP A 79 -0.57 2.69 -14.28
N HIS A 80 -1.48 3.01 -13.35
CA HIS A 80 -2.35 4.18 -13.44
C HIS A 80 -1.65 5.52 -13.12
N VAL A 81 -0.37 5.49 -12.69
CA VAL A 81 0.37 6.68 -12.26
C VAL A 81 1.47 7.05 -13.25
N THR A 82 1.37 8.25 -13.80
CA THR A 82 2.43 8.86 -14.63
C THR A 82 3.12 9.95 -13.81
N SER A 83 4.43 9.82 -13.58
CA SER A 83 5.24 10.88 -12.98
C SER A 83 5.49 11.99 -13.99
N LEU A 84 5.42 13.23 -13.51
CA LEU A 84 5.67 14.46 -14.24
C LEU A 84 6.79 15.24 -13.52
N ASP A 85 7.25 16.33 -14.12
CA ASP A 85 8.29 17.17 -13.52
C ASP A 85 7.84 17.84 -12.22
N GLY A 86 8.78 17.97 -11.28
CA GLY A 86 8.58 18.72 -10.02
C GLY A 86 7.69 18.01 -9.00
N GLN A 87 7.86 16.69 -8.84
CA GLN A 87 7.07 15.85 -7.92
C GLN A 87 5.56 15.93 -8.17
N LYS A 88 5.19 16.07 -9.45
CA LYS A 88 3.81 16.04 -9.93
C LYS A 88 3.49 14.66 -10.46
N TYR A 89 2.25 14.25 -10.26
CA TYR A 89 1.78 12.94 -10.66
C TYR A 89 0.41 13.06 -11.30
N ARG A 90 0.24 12.46 -12.47
CA ARG A 90 -1.04 12.29 -13.12
C ARG A 90 -1.56 10.87 -12.86
N ILE A 91 -2.78 10.78 -12.35
CA ILE A 91 -3.45 9.51 -12.06
C ILE A 91 -4.68 9.41 -12.96
N VAL A 92 -4.75 8.31 -13.72
CA VAL A 92 -5.92 7.95 -14.53
C VAL A 92 -6.41 6.59 -14.06
N SER A 93 -7.53 6.58 -13.32
CA SER A 93 -7.97 5.37 -12.66
C SER A 93 -9.49 5.32 -12.47
N TYR A 94 -9.98 4.45 -11.60
CA TYR A 94 -11.38 4.29 -11.27
C TYR A 94 -11.59 4.05 -9.78
N VAL A 95 -12.82 4.28 -9.34
CA VAL A 95 -13.32 3.92 -8.02
C VAL A 95 -14.69 3.27 -8.17
N ASP A 96 -14.91 2.17 -7.47
CA ASP A 96 -16.23 1.57 -7.32
C ASP A 96 -16.83 2.07 -6.00
N ALA A 97 -18.00 2.71 -6.04
CA ALA A 97 -18.65 3.24 -4.84
C ALA A 97 -20.17 3.28 -4.97
N GLN A 98 -20.86 3.30 -3.83
CA GLN A 98 -22.32 3.38 -3.81
C GLN A 98 -22.81 4.80 -4.12
N ASN A 99 -23.85 4.91 -4.95
CA ASN A 99 -24.62 6.14 -5.13
C ASN A 99 -25.69 6.31 -4.02
N SER A 100 -26.50 7.38 -4.12
CA SER A 100 -27.57 7.67 -3.14
C SER A 100 -28.68 6.60 -3.05
N PHE A 101 -28.75 5.66 -3.99
CA PHE A 101 -29.71 4.55 -4.01
C PHE A 101 -29.09 3.23 -3.53
N GLY A 102 -27.82 3.25 -3.08
CA GLY A 102 -27.11 2.06 -2.61
C GLY A 102 -26.57 1.15 -3.72
N ALA A 103 -26.66 1.56 -4.99
CA ALA A 103 -26.11 0.80 -6.11
C ALA A 103 -24.60 1.06 -6.24
N GLN A 104 -23.81 -0.01 -6.39
CA GLN A 104 -22.37 0.08 -6.65
C GLN A 104 -22.10 0.49 -8.10
N ILE A 105 -21.41 1.61 -8.30
CA ILE A 105 -21.10 2.17 -9.62
C ILE A 105 -19.60 2.39 -9.74
N ARG A 106 -19.05 2.01 -10.90
CA ARG A 106 -17.68 2.36 -11.29
C ARG A 106 -17.63 3.76 -11.88
N THR A 107 -16.92 4.67 -11.22
CA THR A 107 -16.63 6.01 -11.73
C THR A 107 -15.15 6.11 -12.10
N ARG A 108 -14.87 6.50 -13.34
CA ARG A 108 -13.48 6.77 -13.77
C ARG A 108 -13.08 8.16 -13.33
N PHE A 109 -11.79 8.38 -13.10
CA PHE A 109 -11.29 9.71 -12.76
C PHE A 109 -9.93 10.00 -13.39
N ILE A 110 -9.67 11.28 -13.59
CA ILE A 110 -8.38 11.82 -13.98
C ILE A 110 -8.04 12.91 -12.99
N GLY A 111 -6.86 12.86 -12.37
CA GLY A 111 -6.41 13.95 -11.53
C GLY A 111 -4.90 14.11 -11.52
N GLU A 112 -4.48 15.30 -11.09
CA GLU A 112 -3.08 15.65 -10.92
C GLU A 112 -2.85 16.13 -9.49
N ILE A 113 -1.79 15.64 -8.87
CA ILE A 113 -1.38 16.02 -7.52
C ILE A 113 0.10 16.33 -7.49
N GLN A 114 0.52 17.12 -6.52
CA GLN A 114 1.93 17.46 -6.31
C GLN A 114 2.33 17.20 -4.86
N GLN A 115 3.48 16.57 -4.66
CA GLN A 115 4.15 16.55 -3.36
C GLN A 115 4.89 17.90 -3.19
N VAL A 116 4.60 18.62 -2.09
CA VAL A 116 5.18 19.94 -1.82
C VAL A 116 6.12 19.96 -0.61
N SER A 117 6.02 18.94 0.24
CA SER A 117 7.00 18.57 1.27
C SER A 117 6.96 17.06 1.44
N ASP A 118 7.79 16.54 2.35
CA ASP A 118 7.81 15.13 2.69
C ASP A 118 6.42 14.51 2.95
N ASP A 119 5.59 15.24 3.70
CA ASP A 119 4.30 14.82 4.22
C ASP A 119 3.10 15.56 3.60
N GLN A 120 3.34 16.61 2.82
CA GLN A 120 2.26 17.46 2.29
C GLN A 120 2.06 17.26 0.80
N TRP A 121 0.79 17.11 0.44
CA TRP A 121 0.34 16.89 -0.93
C TRP A 121 -0.75 17.87 -1.30
N GLN A 122 -0.65 18.45 -2.49
CA GLN A 122 -1.61 19.40 -3.02
C GLN A 122 -2.34 18.79 -4.21
N LEU A 123 -3.67 18.95 -4.22
CA LEU A 123 -4.47 18.64 -5.39
C LEU A 123 -4.34 19.77 -6.40
N ILE A 124 -3.87 19.46 -7.60
CA ILE A 124 -3.84 20.40 -8.72
C ILE A 124 -5.18 20.34 -9.45
N SER A 125 -5.60 19.13 -9.83
CA SER A 125 -6.86 18.93 -10.53
C SER A 125 -7.43 17.54 -10.23
N LEU A 126 -8.75 17.42 -10.30
CA LEU A 126 -9.44 16.14 -10.27
C LEU A 126 -10.75 16.28 -11.01
N ASN A 127 -11.03 15.32 -11.89
CA ASN A 127 -12.24 15.21 -12.68
C ASN A 127 -12.79 13.79 -12.53
N LEU A 128 -14.03 13.68 -12.05
CA LEU A 128 -14.79 12.43 -12.05
C LEU A 128 -15.56 12.34 -13.37
N LEU A 129 -15.32 11.26 -14.11
CA LEU A 129 -15.96 10.97 -15.38
C LEU A 129 -17.21 10.13 -15.06
N GLU A 130 -18.31 10.83 -14.76
CA GLU A 130 -19.65 10.27 -14.53
C GLU A 130 -20.43 10.11 -15.84
#